data_AF-A0A534TBD0-F1
#
_entry.id   AF-A0A534TBD0-F1
#
_cell.length_a   1.000
_cell.length_b   1.000
_cell.length_c   1.000
_cell.angle_alpha   90.00
_cell.angle_beta   90.00
_cell.angle_gamma   90.00
#
_symmetry.space_group_name_H-M   'P 1'
#
loop_
_entity.id
_entity.type
_entity.pdbx_description
1 polymer ?
#
loop_
_entity_poly.entity_id
_entity_poly.type
_entity_poly.pdbx_seq_one_letter_code
_entity_poly.pdbx_strand_id
1 'polypeptide(L)'
;MTDSEGDSSMSRARLLHAHQPARRRQVRWVVPMLALLAAATLTTLAVQYRVSDQTVGTEFFRAHKTISHTGELLQRGFILGAVVLAVTLVAVGVWALRLTHRIVAPLHTLHHALDAIMGGDLGVRVELHPGDEFQELGQSVNCLVEQFGATLARVHTLADGVRAAAADLPRDAGGQHLLELATELDRTLDFFRLTPRRIVRENGPSRT
;
A
#
# COMPACT_ATOMS: atom_id res chain seq x y z
N MET A 1 24.80 54.29 -1.65
CA MET A 1 25.43 53.94 -2.93
C MET A 1 25.90 52.51 -2.75
N THR A 2 25.04 51.55 -3.10
CA THR A 2 25.25 50.54 -4.19
C THR A 2 26.29 49.49 -3.76
N ASP A 3 26.07 48.19 -3.65
CA ASP A 3 25.19 47.18 -4.25
C ASP A 3 25.09 45.99 -3.25
N SER A 4 24.03 45.18 -3.09
CA SER A 4 23.37 44.24 -4.02
C SER A 4 24.29 43.20 -4.68
N GLU A 5 24.64 42.14 -3.95
CA GLU A 5 24.87 40.78 -4.46
C GLU A 5 24.46 39.83 -3.32
N GLY A 6 23.35 39.09 -3.39
CA GLY A 6 23.11 38.03 -4.37
C GLY A 6 23.54 36.71 -3.73
N ASP A 7 22.79 36.20 -2.76
CA ASP A 7 21.80 35.14 -3.01
C ASP A 7 22.25 34.17 -4.12
N SER A 8 22.98 33.10 -3.77
CA SER A 8 23.08 31.87 -4.61
C SER A 8 23.95 30.73 -4.04
N SER A 9 24.41 30.76 -2.78
CA SER A 9 25.29 29.70 -2.25
C SER A 9 24.59 28.56 -1.48
N MET A 10 23.29 28.63 -1.20
CA MET A 10 22.61 27.61 -0.36
C MET A 10 21.54 26.76 -1.05
N SER A 11 21.35 26.90 -2.36
CA SER A 11 20.17 26.37 -3.06
C SER A 11 20.46 25.36 -4.16
N ARG A 12 21.57 24.58 -4.08
CA ARG A 12 21.93 23.61 -5.15
C ARG A 12 22.38 22.23 -4.68
N ALA A 13 22.22 21.87 -3.41
CA ALA A 13 22.63 20.55 -2.89
C ALA A 13 21.47 19.70 -2.34
N ARG A 14 20.22 19.92 -2.80
CA ARG A 14 19.02 19.20 -2.34
C ARG A 14 18.15 18.61 -3.46
N LEU A 15 18.77 18.21 -4.57
CA LEU A 15 18.07 17.59 -5.71
C LEU A 15 18.63 16.22 -6.06
N LEU A 16 18.89 15.39 -5.05
CA LEU A 16 19.00 13.94 -5.22
C LEU A 16 18.30 13.27 -4.04
N HIS A 17 16.97 13.42 -3.98
CA HIS A 17 16.14 12.42 -3.30
C HIS A 17 16.35 11.10 -4.04
N ALA A 18 17.29 10.31 -3.54
CA ALA A 18 17.51 8.94 -3.95
C ALA A 18 16.19 8.18 -3.77
N HIS A 19 15.46 8.00 -4.86
CA HIS A 19 14.44 6.97 -4.97
C HIS A 19 15.15 5.62 -4.89
N GLN A 20 15.23 5.05 -3.68
CA GLN A 20 15.72 3.70 -3.43
C GLN A 20 14.82 3.01 -2.39
N PRO A 21 14.50 1.73 -2.58
CA PRO A 21 13.41 1.32 -3.46
C PRO A 21 12.32 0.57 -2.69
N ALA A 22 11.07 0.68 -3.16
CA ALA A 22 9.90 -0.09 -2.68
C ALA A 22 10.05 -1.64 -2.80
N ARG A 23 11.20 -2.13 -3.27
CA ARG A 23 11.48 -3.55 -3.51
C ARG A 23 11.41 -4.42 -2.26
N ARG A 24 11.77 -3.91 -1.07
CA ARG A 24 11.87 -4.74 0.15
C ARG A 24 10.51 -5.19 0.71
N ARG A 25 9.42 -4.50 0.37
CA ARG A 25 8.05 -4.86 0.82
C ARG A 25 7.33 -5.81 -0.14
N GLN A 26 7.64 -5.76 -1.43
CA GLN A 26 7.10 -6.71 -2.42
C GLN A 26 7.59 -8.14 -2.21
N VAL A 27 8.86 -8.33 -1.78
CA VAL A 27 9.45 -9.67 -1.64
C VAL A 27 8.68 -10.54 -0.62
N ARG A 28 8.11 -9.96 0.44
CA ARG A 28 7.42 -10.75 1.49
C ARG A 28 6.20 -11.52 0.98
N TRP A 29 5.50 -10.97 -0.02
CA TRP A 29 4.32 -11.61 -0.62
C TRP A 29 4.67 -12.40 -1.88
N VAL A 30 5.78 -12.05 -2.54
CA VAL A 30 6.30 -12.78 -3.70
C VAL A 30 6.96 -14.10 -3.29
N VAL A 31 7.62 -14.18 -2.12
CA VAL A 31 8.29 -15.41 -1.64
C VAL A 31 7.36 -16.63 -1.53
N PRO A 32 6.18 -16.58 -0.88
CA PRO A 32 5.28 -17.74 -0.84
C PRO A 32 4.71 -18.09 -2.22
N MET A 33 4.52 -17.10 -3.11
CA MET A 33 4.09 -17.36 -4.49
C MET A 33 5.19 -18.02 -5.32
N LEU A 34 6.44 -17.60 -5.14
CA LEU A 34 7.62 -18.22 -5.75
C LEU A 34 7.79 -19.66 -5.24
N ALA A 35 7.53 -19.91 -3.95
CA ALA A 35 7.56 -21.23 -3.35
C ALA A 35 6.46 -22.14 -3.92
N LEU A 36 5.26 -21.63 -4.15
CA LEU A 36 4.16 -22.38 -4.77
C LEU A 36 4.43 -22.68 -6.26
N LEU A 37 5.01 -21.73 -6.99
CA LEU A 37 5.51 -21.93 -8.34
C LEU A 37 6.60 -23.00 -8.39
N ALA A 38 7.57 -22.93 -7.48
CA ALA A 38 8.61 -23.95 -7.36
C ALA A 38 8.00 -25.32 -7.07
N ALA A 39 7.04 -25.42 -6.14
CA ALA A 39 6.35 -26.67 -5.84
C ALA A 39 5.56 -27.22 -7.05
N ALA A 40 4.88 -26.37 -7.81
CA ALA A 40 4.17 -26.76 -9.03
C ALA A 40 5.15 -27.28 -10.09
N THR A 41 6.27 -26.57 -10.32
CA THR A 41 7.32 -27.02 -11.27
C THR A 41 7.96 -28.34 -10.84
N LEU A 42 8.22 -28.52 -9.54
CA LEU A 42 8.76 -29.76 -8.98
C LEU A 42 7.76 -30.92 -9.12
N THR A 43 6.46 -30.64 -8.97
CA THR A 43 5.41 -31.66 -9.14
C THR A 43 5.33 -32.10 -10.60
N THR A 44 5.35 -31.16 -11.55
CA THR A 44 5.40 -31.47 -12.98
C THR A 44 6.65 -32.26 -13.34
N LEU A 45 7.82 -31.86 -12.82
CA LEU A 45 9.08 -32.56 -13.03
C LEU A 45 9.07 -33.98 -12.42
N ALA A 46 8.47 -34.15 -11.26
CA ALA A 46 8.32 -35.45 -10.61
C ALA A 46 7.39 -36.38 -11.41
N VAL A 47 6.30 -35.86 -11.96
CA VAL A 47 5.41 -36.60 -12.87
C VAL A 47 6.16 -36.99 -14.14
N GLN A 48 6.91 -36.06 -14.74
CA GLN A 48 7.74 -36.31 -15.92
C GLN A 48 8.80 -37.39 -15.65
N TYR A 49 9.47 -37.32 -14.49
CA TYR A 49 10.45 -38.30 -14.06
C TYR A 49 9.81 -39.68 -13.85
N ARG A 50 8.67 -39.75 -13.17
CA ARG A 50 7.92 -41.01 -12.96
C ARG A 50 7.55 -41.67 -14.29
N VAL A 51 7.06 -40.89 -15.25
CA VAL A 51 6.72 -41.38 -16.60
C VAL A 51 7.98 -41.84 -17.34
N SER A 52 9.07 -41.08 -17.28
CA SER A 52 10.34 -41.44 -17.92
C SER A 52 10.95 -42.72 -17.33
N ASP A 53 10.97 -42.85 -16.00
CA ASP A 53 11.53 -44.00 -15.29
C ASP A 53 10.75 -45.29 -15.57
N GLN A 54 9.42 -45.19 -15.73
CA GLN A 54 8.56 -46.32 -16.08
C GLN A 54 8.64 -46.76 -17.55
N THR A 55 9.13 -45.91 -18.46
CA THR A 55 9.12 -46.19 -19.90
C THR A 55 10.52 -46.47 -20.46
N VAL A 56 11.58 -45.96 -19.82
CA VAL A 56 12.98 -46.15 -20.26
C VAL A 56 13.57 -47.48 -19.76
N GLY A 57 13.07 -48.02 -18.64
CA GLY A 57 13.65 -49.21 -18.01
C GLY A 57 13.27 -50.57 -18.61
N THR A 58 12.18 -50.67 -19.37
CA THR A 58 11.64 -51.99 -19.78
C THR A 58 11.53 -52.22 -21.29
N GLU A 59 11.56 -51.16 -22.12
CA GLU A 59 11.38 -51.29 -23.58
C GLU A 59 12.70 -51.23 -24.39
N PHE A 60 13.81 -50.75 -23.79
CA PHE A 60 15.07 -50.58 -24.54
C PHE A 60 15.87 -51.87 -24.76
N PHE A 61 15.62 -52.95 -24.00
CA PHE A 61 16.49 -54.14 -24.05
C PHE A 61 15.91 -55.35 -24.81
N ARG A 62 14.67 -55.29 -25.34
CA ARG A 62 14.07 -56.47 -25.99
C ARG A 62 13.47 -56.32 -27.38
N ALA A 63 13.37 -55.12 -27.95
CA ALA A 63 12.73 -54.93 -29.26
C ALA A 63 13.65 -54.21 -30.27
N HIS A 64 14.74 -54.87 -30.69
CA HIS A 64 15.60 -54.38 -31.78
C HIS A 64 14.94 -54.47 -33.17
N LYS A 65 13.61 -54.56 -33.30
CA LYS A 65 12.98 -54.60 -34.61
C LYS A 65 11.54 -54.17 -34.48
N THR A 66 11.14 -53.28 -35.38
CA THR A 66 9.75 -53.00 -35.79
C THR A 66 9.17 -51.71 -35.18
N ILE A 67 9.24 -50.66 -36.00
CA ILE A 67 8.30 -49.52 -36.10
C ILE A 67 8.55 -48.33 -35.17
N SER A 68 9.42 -47.44 -35.65
CA SER A 68 9.23 -46.00 -35.90
C SER A 68 7.92 -45.24 -35.53
N HIS A 69 7.19 -45.60 -34.48
CA HIS A 69 6.02 -44.84 -33.97
C HIS A 69 6.06 -44.50 -32.47
N THR A 70 7.05 -44.98 -31.73
CA THR A 70 7.21 -44.66 -30.29
C THR A 70 7.87 -43.31 -30.03
N GLY A 71 8.64 -42.77 -30.99
CA GLY A 71 9.30 -41.46 -30.87
C GLY A 71 8.33 -40.27 -30.92
N GLU A 72 7.25 -40.38 -31.69
CA GLU A 72 6.28 -39.30 -31.85
C GLU A 72 5.39 -39.11 -30.60
N LEU A 73 5.06 -40.19 -29.91
CA LEU A 73 4.28 -40.17 -28.68
C LEU A 73 5.05 -39.52 -27.53
N LEU A 74 6.35 -39.82 -27.40
CA LEU A 74 7.23 -39.20 -26.40
C LEU A 74 7.47 -37.71 -26.70
N GLN A 75 7.68 -37.34 -27.96
CA GLN A 75 7.88 -35.95 -28.37
C GLN A 75 6.63 -35.09 -28.13
N ARG A 76 5.43 -35.62 -28.45
CA ARG A 76 4.15 -34.93 -28.19
C ARG A 76 3.89 -34.75 -26.69
N GLY A 77 4.21 -35.76 -25.87
CA GLY A 77 4.10 -35.68 -24.40
C GLY A 77 5.00 -34.59 -23.80
N PHE A 78 6.24 -34.49 -24.28
CA PHE A 78 7.18 -33.44 -23.82
C PHE A 78 6.69 -32.03 -24.18
N ILE A 79 6.21 -31.83 -25.42
CA ILE A 79 5.69 -30.53 -25.88
C ILE A 79 4.43 -30.16 -25.09
N LEU A 80 3.50 -31.09 -24.87
CA LEU A 80 2.31 -30.86 -24.06
C LEU A 80 2.68 -30.46 -22.62
N GLY A 81 3.63 -31.15 -21.99
CA GLY A 81 4.11 -30.81 -20.65
C GLY A 81 4.74 -29.41 -20.59
N ALA A 82 5.58 -29.06 -21.56
CA ALA A 82 6.20 -27.74 -21.66
C ALA A 82 5.16 -26.62 -21.88
N VAL A 83 4.15 -26.86 -22.73
CA VAL A 83 3.06 -25.90 -22.98
C VAL A 83 2.23 -25.70 -21.71
N VAL A 84 1.85 -26.78 -21.01
CA VAL A 84 1.09 -26.69 -19.75
C VAL A 84 1.88 -25.91 -18.70
N LEU A 85 3.18 -26.18 -18.57
CA LEU A 85 4.06 -25.42 -17.68
C LEU A 85 4.11 -23.94 -18.04
N ALA A 86 4.35 -23.61 -19.32
CA ALA A 86 4.42 -22.24 -19.80
C ALA A 86 3.10 -21.49 -19.56
N VAL A 87 1.95 -22.10 -19.87
CA VAL A 87 0.62 -21.52 -19.62
C VAL A 87 0.40 -21.29 -18.13
N THR A 88 0.80 -22.25 -17.28
CA THR A 88 0.68 -22.12 -15.82
C THR A 88 1.53 -20.97 -15.30
N LEU A 89 2.79 -20.84 -15.76
CA LEU A 89 3.67 -19.73 -15.40
C LEU A 89 3.07 -18.37 -15.79
N VAL A 90 2.54 -18.27 -17.02
CA VAL A 90 1.90 -17.04 -17.50
C VAL A 90 0.64 -16.73 -16.69
N ALA A 91 -0.22 -17.72 -16.43
CA ALA A 91 -1.45 -17.54 -15.68
C ALA A 91 -1.17 -17.07 -14.24
N VAL A 92 -0.20 -17.69 -13.56
CA VAL A 92 0.21 -17.28 -12.20
C VAL A 92 0.84 -15.88 -12.22
N GLY A 93 1.67 -15.57 -13.22
CA GLY A 93 2.27 -14.24 -13.38
C GLY A 93 1.20 -13.15 -13.55
N VAL A 94 0.22 -13.38 -14.42
CA VAL A 94 -0.90 -12.46 -14.62
C VAL A 94 -1.74 -12.30 -13.35
N TRP A 95 -2.03 -13.40 -12.65
CA TRP A 95 -2.80 -13.37 -11.41
C TRP A 95 -2.07 -12.60 -10.29
N ALA A 96 -0.76 -12.80 -10.14
CA ALA A 96 0.07 -12.09 -9.18
C ALA A 96 0.16 -10.58 -9.46
N LEU A 97 0.30 -10.20 -10.74
CA LEU A 97 0.29 -8.79 -11.15
C LEU A 97 -1.05 -8.12 -10.83
N ARG A 98 -2.17 -8.81 -11.07
CA ARG A 98 -3.50 -8.28 -10.72
C ARG A 98 -3.69 -8.12 -9.22
N LEU A 99 -3.28 -9.11 -8.42
CA LEU A 99 -3.44 -9.04 -6.96
C LEU A 99 -2.62 -7.90 -6.35
N THR A 100 -1.40 -7.70 -6.84
CA THR A 100 -0.54 -6.58 -6.42
C THR A 100 -1.20 -5.24 -6.70
N HIS A 101 -1.77 -5.07 -7.90
CA HIS A 101 -2.37 -3.80 -8.29
C HIS A 101 -3.65 -3.48 -7.50
N ARG A 102 -4.42 -4.50 -7.11
CA ARG A 102 -5.67 -4.34 -6.36
C ARG A 102 -5.46 -4.02 -4.88
N ILE A 103 -4.38 -4.51 -4.25
CA ILE A 103 -4.14 -4.30 -2.81
C ILE A 103 -3.33 -3.02 -2.52
N VAL A 104 -2.38 -2.67 -3.38
CA VAL A 104 -1.46 -1.56 -3.10
C VAL A 104 -2.16 -0.20 -3.15
N ALA A 105 -3.10 -0.01 -4.07
CA ALA A 105 -3.83 1.25 -4.24
C ALA A 105 -4.69 1.65 -3.02
N PRO A 106 -5.56 0.77 -2.47
CA PRO A 106 -6.36 1.11 -1.27
C PRO A 106 -5.46 1.32 -0.04
N LEU A 107 -4.39 0.54 0.12
CA LEU A 107 -3.44 0.73 1.23
C LEU A 107 -2.70 2.06 1.15
N HIS A 108 -2.30 2.49 -0.05
CA HIS A 108 -1.61 3.76 -0.21
C HIS A 108 -2.54 4.94 0.07
N THR A 109 -3.81 4.83 -0.36
CA THR A 109 -4.87 5.81 -0.07
C THR A 109 -5.09 5.93 1.44
N LEU A 110 -5.17 4.80 2.14
CA LEU A 110 -5.32 4.79 3.60
C LEU A 110 -4.11 5.38 4.32
N HIS A 111 -2.90 5.04 3.86
CA HIS A 111 -1.66 5.58 4.43
C HIS A 111 -1.61 7.10 4.28
N HIS A 112 -1.94 7.63 3.11
CA HIS A 112 -2.01 9.08 2.88
C HIS A 112 -3.05 9.77 3.75
N ALA A 113 -4.21 9.15 3.97
CA ALA A 113 -5.21 9.69 4.87
C ALA A 113 -4.71 9.73 6.32
N LEU A 114 -4.04 8.68 6.78
CA LEU A 114 -3.44 8.63 8.11
C LEU A 114 -2.31 9.67 8.27
N ASP A 115 -1.46 9.85 7.27
CA ASP A 115 -0.42 10.87 7.27
C ASP A 115 -1.01 12.28 7.36
N ALA A 116 -2.11 12.54 6.65
CA ALA A 116 -2.82 13.80 6.74
C ALA A 116 -3.42 14.04 8.13
N ILE A 117 -4.03 13.01 8.74
CA ILE A 117 -4.56 13.06 10.11
C ILE A 117 -3.44 13.31 11.12
N MET A 118 -2.28 12.66 10.98
CA MET A 118 -1.10 12.91 11.80
C MET A 118 -0.55 14.32 11.63
N GLY A 119 -0.69 14.89 10.43
CA GLY A 119 -0.38 16.29 10.12
C GLY A 119 -1.39 17.31 10.65
N GLY A 120 -2.43 16.86 11.36
CA GLY A 120 -3.48 17.71 11.93
C GLY A 120 -4.64 18.01 10.98
N ASP A 121 -4.67 17.44 9.76
CA ASP A 121 -5.78 17.63 8.81
C ASP A 121 -6.91 16.63 9.08
N LEU A 122 -7.92 17.09 9.82
CA LEU A 122 -9.13 16.32 10.12
C LEU A 122 -10.21 16.49 9.03
N GLY A 123 -9.91 17.19 7.94
CA GLY A 123 -10.82 17.36 6.80
C GLY A 123 -10.83 16.18 5.83
N VAL A 124 -9.98 15.18 6.04
CA VAL A 124 -9.77 14.06 5.12
C VAL A 124 -10.85 12.99 5.24
N ARG A 125 -11.37 12.56 4.09
CA ARG A 125 -12.27 11.41 3.98
C ARG A 125 -11.74 10.38 2.99
N VAL A 126 -11.71 9.12 3.41
CA VAL A 126 -11.30 7.97 2.61
C VAL A 126 -12.51 7.41 1.87
N GLU A 127 -12.48 7.44 0.53
CA GLU A 127 -13.45 6.77 -0.33
C GLU A 127 -12.75 5.66 -1.11
N LEU A 128 -13.05 4.41 -0.77
CA LEU A 128 -12.56 3.21 -1.46
C LEU A 128 -13.65 2.62 -2.35
N HIS A 129 -13.25 1.88 -3.38
CA HIS A 129 -14.20 1.25 -4.30
C HIS A 129 -15.16 0.30 -3.56
N PRO A 130 -16.47 0.33 -3.87
CA PRO A 130 -17.44 -0.56 -3.26
C PRO A 130 -17.17 -2.02 -3.64
N GLY A 131 -17.16 -2.91 -2.64
CA GLY A 131 -16.85 -4.34 -2.81
C GLY A 131 -15.38 -4.70 -2.65
N ASP A 132 -14.52 -3.74 -2.29
CA ASP A 132 -13.14 -4.01 -1.91
C ASP A 132 -13.03 -4.42 -0.43
N GLU A 133 -12.12 -5.34 -0.11
CA GLU A 133 -11.96 -5.90 1.24
C GLU A 133 -11.54 -4.83 2.27
N PHE A 134 -11.05 -3.67 1.82
CA PHE A 134 -10.61 -2.55 2.65
C PHE A 134 -11.70 -1.49 2.89
N GLN A 135 -12.90 -1.64 2.33
CA GLN A 135 -13.98 -0.65 2.45
C GLN A 135 -14.36 -0.39 3.91
N GLU A 136 -14.54 -1.44 4.71
CA GLU A 136 -14.86 -1.33 6.15
C GLU A 136 -13.76 -0.61 6.93
N LEU A 137 -12.50 -0.83 6.56
CA LEU A 137 -11.37 -0.15 7.17
C LEU A 137 -11.36 1.35 6.83
N GLY A 138 -11.62 1.71 5.57
CA GLY A 138 -11.78 3.11 5.15
C GLY A 138 -12.93 3.80 5.89
N GLN A 139 -14.07 3.12 6.07
CA GLN A 139 -15.19 3.62 6.87
C GLN A 139 -14.82 3.81 8.34
N SER A 140 -14.06 2.87 8.92
CA SER A 140 -13.59 2.97 10.29
C SER A 140 -12.67 4.18 10.49
N VAL A 141 -11.78 4.46 9.54
CA VAL A 141 -10.94 5.67 9.56
C VAL A 141 -11.79 6.94 9.44
N ASN A 142 -12.81 6.95 8.57
CA ASN A 142 -13.71 8.11 8.49
C ASN A 142 -14.45 8.36 9.80
N CYS A 143 -14.93 7.31 10.46
CA CYS A 143 -15.58 7.40 11.76
C CYS A 143 -14.62 7.95 12.83
N LEU A 144 -13.37 7.48 12.83
CA LEU A 144 -12.32 7.98 13.73
C LEU A 144 -12.11 9.49 13.56
N VAL A 145 -11.94 9.96 12.32
CA VAL A 145 -11.74 11.39 12.01
C VAL A 145 -12.94 12.23 12.46
N GLU A 146 -14.16 11.74 12.21
CA GLU A 146 -15.40 12.43 12.59
C GLU A 146 -15.54 12.54 14.12
N GLN A 147 -15.21 11.47 14.86
CA GLN A 147 -15.21 11.50 16.32
C GLN A 147 -14.11 12.41 16.89
N PHE A 148 -12.92 12.41 16.27
CA PHE A 148 -11.82 13.31 16.64
C PHE A 148 -12.22 14.77 16.43
N GLY A 149 -12.75 15.11 15.25
CA GLY A 149 -13.20 16.46 14.93
C GLY A 149 -14.31 16.94 15.87
N ALA A 150 -15.30 16.09 16.17
CA ALA A 150 -16.36 16.42 17.13
C ALA A 150 -15.83 16.62 18.56
N THR A 151 -14.82 15.86 18.97
CA THR A 151 -14.19 16.01 20.29
C THR A 151 -13.38 17.30 20.35
N LEU A 152 -12.59 17.59 19.31
CA LEU A 152 -11.81 18.82 19.23
C LEU A 152 -12.70 20.07 19.22
N ALA A 153 -13.82 20.04 18.49
CA ALA A 153 -14.81 21.11 18.50
C ALA A 153 -15.35 21.38 19.92
N ARG A 154 -15.63 20.33 20.70
CA ARG A 154 -16.01 20.47 22.11
C ARG A 154 -14.89 21.09 22.94
N VAL A 155 -13.64 20.65 22.76
CA VAL A 155 -12.50 21.24 23.47
C VAL A 155 -12.34 22.72 23.14
N HIS A 156 -12.52 23.13 21.89
CA HIS A 156 -12.53 24.55 21.49
C HIS A 156 -13.60 25.34 22.24
N THR A 157 -14.85 24.86 22.28
CA THR A 157 -15.92 25.56 23.00
C THR A 157 -15.65 25.70 24.49
N LEU A 158 -15.00 24.70 25.10
CA LEU A 158 -14.59 24.75 26.51
C LEU A 158 -13.44 25.73 26.71
N ALA A 159 -12.45 25.73 25.81
CA ALA A 159 -11.31 26.66 25.85
C ALA A 159 -11.78 28.12 25.72
N ASP A 160 -12.72 28.40 24.82
CA ASP A 160 -13.33 29.72 24.66
C ASP A 160 -14.11 30.15 25.92
N GLY A 161 -14.83 29.21 26.54
CA GLY A 161 -15.50 29.45 27.82
C GLY A 161 -14.52 29.79 28.95
N VAL A 162 -13.41 29.05 29.06
CA VAL A 162 -12.34 29.31 30.05
C VAL A 162 -11.71 30.67 29.81
N ARG A 163 -11.42 31.02 28.55
CA ARG A 163 -10.87 32.33 28.17
C ARG A 163 -11.80 33.48 28.53
N ALA A 164 -13.10 33.34 28.24
CA ALA A 164 -14.10 34.35 28.58
C ALA A 164 -14.19 34.54 30.10
N ALA A 165 -14.25 33.45 30.88
CA ALA A 165 -14.24 33.51 32.33
C ALA A 165 -12.95 34.13 32.90
N ALA A 166 -11.81 33.83 32.29
CA ALA A 166 -10.52 34.42 32.68
C ALA A 166 -10.43 35.92 32.37
N ALA A 167 -11.11 36.39 31.32
CA ALA A 167 -11.14 37.81 30.97
C ALA A 167 -11.93 38.67 31.97
N ASP A 168 -12.92 38.07 32.63
CA ASP A 168 -13.74 38.73 33.66
C ASP A 168 -13.10 38.73 35.06
N LEU A 169 -12.04 37.94 35.27
CA LEU A 169 -11.32 37.90 36.54
C LEU A 169 -10.41 39.15 36.73
N PRO A 170 -10.18 39.59 37.97
CA PRO A 170 -9.16 40.59 38.28
C PRO A 170 -7.80 40.17 37.71
N ARG A 171 -7.04 41.11 37.13
CA ARG A 171 -5.70 40.84 36.56
C ARG A 171 -4.61 40.74 37.64
N ASP A 172 -4.85 39.87 38.61
CA ASP A 172 -3.84 39.41 39.56
C ASP A 172 -2.98 38.29 38.94
N ALA A 173 -2.01 37.78 39.71
CA ALA A 173 -1.10 36.74 39.24
C ALA A 173 -1.85 35.46 38.80
N GLY A 174 -2.99 35.16 39.43
CA GLY A 174 -3.83 33.99 39.10
C GLY A 174 -4.57 34.17 37.78
N GLY A 175 -5.23 35.33 37.59
CA GLY A 175 -5.93 35.66 36.35
C GLY A 175 -5.00 35.72 35.14
N GLN A 176 -3.78 36.28 35.31
CA GLN A 176 -2.77 36.31 34.27
C GLN A 176 -2.30 34.91 33.87
N HIS A 177 -2.06 34.02 34.85
CA HIS A 177 -1.62 32.65 34.57
C HIS A 177 -2.70 31.81 33.86
N LEU A 178 -3.98 31.96 34.25
CA LEU A 178 -5.10 31.29 33.56
C LEU A 178 -5.24 31.75 32.11
N LEU A 179 -5.06 33.05 31.84
CA LEU A 179 -5.11 33.59 30.49
C LEU A 179 -3.95 33.07 29.63
N GLU A 180 -2.77 32.91 30.23
CA GLU A 180 -1.59 32.33 29.57
C GLU A 180 -1.84 30.86 29.18
N LEU A 181 -2.38 30.05 30.10
CA LEU A 181 -2.77 28.66 29.83
C LEU A 181 -3.86 28.56 28.74
N ALA A 182 -4.87 29.43 28.77
CA ALA A 182 -5.92 29.46 27.76
C ALA A 182 -5.38 29.86 26.37
N THR A 183 -4.35 30.69 26.32
CA THR A 183 -3.68 31.08 25.07
C THR A 183 -2.82 29.93 24.53
N GLU A 184 -2.13 29.20 25.41
CA GLU A 184 -1.32 28.04 25.02
C GLU A 184 -2.17 26.85 24.55
N LEU A 185 -3.31 26.62 25.21
CA LEU A 185 -4.28 25.60 24.78
C LEU A 185 -4.78 25.90 23.37
N ASP A 186 -5.12 27.15 23.08
CA ASP A 186 -5.61 27.59 21.77
C ASP A 186 -4.56 27.42 20.68
N ARG A 187 -3.29 27.75 20.95
CA ARG A 187 -2.18 27.44 20.02
C ARG A 187 -2.04 25.95 19.75
N THR A 188 -2.25 25.11 20.76
CA THR A 188 -2.17 23.65 20.61
C THR A 188 -3.34 23.13 19.77
N LEU A 189 -4.53 23.71 19.93
CA LEU A 189 -5.71 23.35 19.14
C LEU A 189 -5.59 23.81 17.68
N ASP A 190 -4.96 24.95 17.42
CA ASP A 190 -4.70 25.51 16.08
C ASP A 190 -3.88 24.57 15.17
N PHE A 191 -3.09 23.67 15.75
CA PHE A 191 -2.39 22.61 15.01
C PHE A 191 -3.36 21.70 14.25
N PHE A 192 -4.52 21.41 14.84
CA PHE A 192 -5.53 20.53 14.27
C PHE A 192 -6.50 21.34 13.40
N ARG A 193 -6.21 21.37 12.10
CA ARG A 193 -6.99 22.12 11.10
C ARG A 193 -8.28 21.36 10.78
N LEU A 194 -9.40 22.03 11.03
CA LEU A 194 -10.70 21.69 10.43
C LEU A 194 -10.79 22.31 9.02
N THR A 195 -9.91 21.86 8.13
CA THR A 195 -9.88 22.29 6.72
C THR A 195 -11.17 21.85 6.00
N PRO A 196 -11.68 22.58 4.98
CA PRO A 196 -12.85 22.15 4.21
C PRO A 196 -12.67 20.74 3.64
N ARG A 197 -13.76 19.96 3.73
CA ARG A 197 -13.83 18.50 3.48
C ARG A 197 -13.11 18.11 2.18
N ARG A 198 -11.97 17.42 2.28
CA ARG A 198 -11.19 16.93 1.14
C ARG A 198 -11.33 15.42 1.02
N ILE A 199 -11.91 14.99 -0.10
CA ILE A 199 -12.06 13.57 -0.41
C ILE A 199 -10.76 13.08 -1.02
N VAL A 200 -10.11 12.10 -0.38
CA VAL A 200 -8.98 11.38 -0.97
C VAL A 200 -9.56 10.17 -1.67
N ARG A 201 -9.59 10.23 -3.00
CA ARG A 201 -10.03 9.12 -3.86
C ARG A 201 -8.84 8.30 -4.31
N GLU A 202 -9.08 7.00 -4.47
CA GLU A 202 -8.19 6.13 -5.23
C GLU A 202 -8.07 6.65 -6.67
N ASN A 203 -6.85 6.92 -7.15
CA ASN A 203 -6.59 7.25 -8.55
C ASN A 203 -6.82 6.02 -9.43
N GLY A 204 -8.08 5.70 -9.73
CA GLY A 204 -8.45 4.77 -10.79
C GLY A 204 -8.18 5.40 -12.16
N PRO A 205 -7.78 4.61 -13.18
CA PRO A 205 -7.47 5.14 -14.51
C PRO A 205 -8.66 5.94 -15.05
N SER A 206 -8.37 7.15 -15.54
CA SER A 206 -9.32 7.97 -16.27
C SER A 206 -9.91 7.16 -17.42
N ARG A 207 -11.21 6.89 -17.36
CA ARG A 207 -11.97 6.36 -18.48
C ARG A 207 -11.90 7.38 -19.62
N THR A 208 -11.14 7.03 -20.66
CA THR A 208 -11.36 7.45 -22.05
C THR A 208 -11.70 6.21 -22.84
#